data_AF-A0A2C9L2I2-F1
#
_entry.id   AF-A0A2C9L2I2-F1
#
_cell.length_a   1.000
_cell.length_b   1.000
_cell.length_c   1.000
_cell.angle_alpha   90.00
_cell.angle_beta   90.00
_cell.angle_gamma   90.00
#
_symmetry.space_group_name_H-M   'P 1'
#
loop_
_entity.id
_entity.type
_entity.pdbx_description
1 polymer ?
#
loop_
_entity_poly.entity_id
_entity_poly.type
_entity_poly.pdbx_seq_one_letter_code
_entity_poly.pdbx_strand_id
1 'polypeptide(L)'
;MKASNEGAAILSYMALAWNLPVIIPRGNDENIRNLSYFPNIVALHPLDKVEVSRFLMTICKKYGWKRVSLLVDSDLTVMSTTATVVQLFCGKYEMTCLQHNWSCFRCPSTNLDVALTEAKNNARVYLLLMSIGDVRSLLLRATTLGMTQPEYLYIVPDIEGFEHTGLDVWRRNDSNDDMAREAFRRVMLVLIKTPSHDSFQQMLHRLNELMFGNKTSSYVTATYNDEEIEGSDTTETSAQQYILNGYYNCFLVYLTAVNDTLTHGGDIRDGQTFIKKIFNRTYLVGDEGEFKITAEGNRVVDMAVADMVDEVLGQFQVGPMETMFSGHSKENKLDYECIM
;
A
#
# COMPACT_ATOMS: atom_id res chain seq x y z
N MET A 1 -15.04 8.44 -6.57
CA MET A 1 -15.17 9.38 -5.44
C MET A 1 -13.78 9.97 -5.15
N LYS A 2 -13.43 11.16 -5.68
CA LYS A 2 -12.07 11.77 -5.58
C LYS A 2 -11.75 12.38 -4.20
N ALA A 3 -12.58 12.12 -3.19
CA ALA A 3 -12.81 13.04 -2.09
C ALA A 3 -11.88 12.93 -0.86
N SER A 4 -11.09 11.86 -0.67
CA SER A 4 -10.44 11.68 0.66
C SER A 4 -9.31 12.68 0.94
N ASN A 5 -8.55 13.08 -0.08
CA ASN A 5 -7.44 14.02 0.12
C ASN A 5 -7.87 15.49 -0.03
N GLU A 6 -8.85 15.76 -0.89
CA GLU A 6 -9.42 17.10 -1.08
C GLU A 6 -10.09 17.61 0.21
N GLY A 7 -10.80 16.73 0.94
CA GLY A 7 -11.39 17.08 2.23
C GLY A 7 -10.36 17.40 3.32
N ALA A 8 -9.26 16.64 3.38
CA ALA A 8 -8.20 16.84 4.36
C ALA A 8 -7.50 18.18 4.18
N ALA A 9 -7.22 18.58 2.94
CA ALA A 9 -6.60 19.88 2.65
C ALA A 9 -7.49 21.05 3.09
N ILE A 10 -8.79 21.01 2.74
CA ILE A 10 -9.76 22.06 3.13
C ILE A 10 -9.90 22.14 4.65
N LEU A 11 -10.07 20.99 5.31
CA LEU A 11 -10.15 20.90 6.78
C LEU A 11 -8.90 21.50 7.44
N SER A 12 -7.72 21.23 6.88
CA SER A 12 -6.45 21.73 7.43
C SER A 12 -6.34 23.24 7.33
N TYR A 13 -6.77 23.84 6.21
CA TYR A 13 -6.82 25.30 6.09
C TYR A 13 -7.79 25.95 7.10
N MET A 14 -8.97 25.36 7.29
CA MET A 14 -9.94 25.87 8.27
C MET A 14 -9.39 25.75 9.70
N ALA A 15 -8.84 24.59 10.04
CA ALA A 15 -8.24 24.36 11.36
C ALA A 15 -7.04 25.29 11.60
N LEU A 16 -6.24 25.58 10.56
CA LEU A 16 -5.12 26.49 10.67
C LEU A 16 -5.58 27.91 11.03
N ALA A 17 -6.67 28.39 10.43
CA ALA A 17 -7.27 29.68 10.76
C ALA A 17 -7.77 29.77 12.22
N TRP A 18 -8.14 28.64 12.83
CA TRP A 18 -8.54 28.53 14.23
C TRP A 18 -7.41 28.09 15.16
N ASN A 19 -6.19 27.96 14.64
CA ASN A 19 -5.03 27.39 15.33
C ASN A 19 -5.30 26.00 15.95
N LEU A 20 -6.08 25.15 15.31
CA LEU A 20 -6.40 23.81 15.79
C LEU A 20 -5.49 22.74 15.16
N PRO A 21 -5.10 21.70 15.94
CA PRO A 21 -4.37 20.56 15.40
C PRO A 21 -5.30 19.65 14.59
N VAL A 22 -4.77 19.06 13.53
CA VAL A 22 -5.48 18.09 12.68
C VAL A 22 -4.69 16.79 12.65
N ILE A 23 -5.31 15.71 13.13
CA ILE A 23 -4.74 14.36 13.10
C ILE A 23 -5.68 13.53 12.26
N ILE A 24 -5.20 12.98 11.15
CA ILE A 24 -6.05 12.26 10.20
C ILE A 24 -5.53 10.85 9.93
N PRO A 25 -6.45 9.88 9.77
CA PRO A 25 -6.07 8.49 9.51
C PRO A 25 -5.75 8.25 8.03
N ARG A 26 -5.99 9.22 7.15
CA ARG A 26 -5.75 9.19 5.70
C ARG A 26 -5.32 10.56 5.23
N GLY A 27 -4.33 10.64 4.34
CA GLY A 27 -3.96 11.90 3.70
C GLY A 27 -2.46 11.98 3.46
N ASN A 28 -1.92 11.06 2.66
CA ASN A 28 -0.49 10.83 2.56
C ASN A 28 0.04 11.21 1.16
N ASP A 29 -0.45 12.31 0.60
CA ASP A 29 0.09 12.87 -0.64
C ASP A 29 1.12 13.97 -0.38
N GLU A 30 1.84 14.37 -1.43
CA GLU A 30 2.94 15.34 -1.33
C GLU A 30 2.47 16.73 -0.85
N ASN A 31 1.19 17.08 -1.06
CA ASN A 31 0.66 18.38 -0.68
C ASN A 31 0.42 18.46 0.83
N ILE A 32 -0.25 17.45 1.40
CA ILE A 32 -0.57 17.41 2.84
C ILE A 32 0.70 17.33 3.70
N ARG A 33 1.78 16.72 3.17
CA ARG A 33 3.10 16.64 3.83
C ARG A 33 3.85 17.97 3.90
N ASN A 34 3.44 18.99 3.15
CA ASN A 34 4.16 20.25 3.12
C ASN A 34 3.83 21.11 4.34
N LEU A 35 4.68 21.02 5.37
CA LEU A 35 4.55 21.79 6.61
C LEU A 35 4.56 23.31 6.42
N SER A 36 5.01 23.82 5.26
CA SER A 36 4.92 25.25 4.95
C SER A 36 3.49 25.70 4.65
N TYR A 37 2.67 24.80 4.10
CA TYR A 37 1.25 25.04 3.84
C TYR A 37 0.36 24.51 4.97
N PHE A 38 0.73 23.36 5.54
CA PHE A 38 -0.04 22.68 6.57
C PHE A 38 0.83 22.37 7.81
N PRO A 39 1.20 23.38 8.63
CA PRO A 39 2.02 23.17 9.82
C PRO A 39 1.26 22.53 11.00
N ASN A 40 -0.05 22.37 10.88
CA ASN A 40 -0.97 21.92 11.93
C ASN A 40 -1.59 20.54 11.62
N ILE A 41 -1.05 19.78 10.66
CA ILE A 41 -1.57 18.46 10.29
C ILE A 41 -0.53 17.36 10.52
N VAL A 42 -1.02 16.17 10.90
CA VAL A 42 -0.28 14.92 10.82
C VAL A 42 -1.18 13.82 10.25
N ALA A 43 -0.69 13.11 9.23
CA ALA A 43 -1.37 11.97 8.63
C ALA A 43 -0.74 10.66 9.12
N LEU A 44 -1.58 9.73 9.57
CA LEU A 44 -1.14 8.50 10.25
C LEU A 44 -1.52 7.22 9.51
N HIS A 45 -1.92 7.30 8.24
CA HIS A 45 -2.26 6.09 7.48
C HIS A 45 -1.01 5.20 7.28
N PRO A 46 -1.11 3.86 7.45
CA PRO A 46 0.01 2.94 7.21
C PRO A 46 0.52 2.96 5.76
N LEU A 47 -0.38 3.07 4.78
CA LEU A 47 -0.01 3.24 3.37
C LEU A 47 0.28 4.72 3.08
N ASP A 48 1.49 5.01 2.60
CA ASP A 48 1.93 6.31 2.12
C ASP A 48 2.38 6.23 0.65
N LYS A 49 1.70 6.98 -0.23
CA LYS A 49 1.95 6.92 -1.68
C LYS A 49 3.33 7.43 -2.06
N VAL A 50 3.86 8.40 -1.30
CA VAL A 50 5.17 8.99 -1.54
C VAL A 50 6.25 7.99 -1.14
N GLU A 51 6.11 7.34 0.02
CA GLU A 51 7.06 6.31 0.44
C GLU A 51 7.04 5.09 -0.49
N VAL A 52 5.86 4.60 -0.88
CA VAL A 52 5.73 3.49 -1.83
C VAL A 52 6.39 3.85 -3.17
N SER A 53 6.09 5.03 -3.72
CA SER A 53 6.71 5.48 -4.98
C SER A 53 8.24 5.59 -4.86
N ARG A 54 8.75 6.15 -3.75
CA ARG A 54 10.19 6.23 -3.48
C ARG A 54 10.83 4.85 -3.40
N PHE A 55 10.16 3.90 -2.75
CA PHE A 55 10.65 2.53 -2.62
C PHE A 55 10.71 1.82 -3.96
N LEU A 56 9.66 1.92 -4.78
CA LEU A 56 9.64 1.37 -6.15
C LEU A 56 10.78 1.93 -7.01
N MET A 57 11.01 3.25 -6.95
CA MET A 57 12.13 3.87 -7.67
C MET A 57 13.49 3.44 -7.14
N THR A 58 13.61 3.22 -5.83
CA THR A 58 14.84 2.73 -5.20
C THR A 58 15.17 1.31 -5.68
N ILE A 59 14.17 0.44 -5.79
CA ILE A 59 14.33 -0.90 -6.40
C ILE A 59 14.82 -0.75 -7.84
N CYS A 60 14.11 0.03 -8.66
CA CYS A 60 14.48 0.19 -10.07
C CYS A 60 15.90 0.73 -10.25
N LYS A 61 16.28 1.74 -9.46
CA LYS A 61 17.63 2.31 -9.44
C LYS A 61 18.69 1.28 -9.03
N LYS A 62 18.41 0.45 -8.02
CA LYS A 62 19.34 -0.58 -7.54
C LYS A 62 19.71 -1.58 -8.64
N TYR A 63 18.74 -1.95 -9.49
CA TYR A 63 18.96 -2.91 -10.59
C TYR A 63 19.22 -2.25 -11.95
N GLY A 64 19.32 -0.93 -12.01
CA GLY A 64 19.56 -0.19 -13.26
C GLY A 64 18.39 -0.19 -14.24
N TRP A 65 17.16 -0.51 -13.78
CA TRP A 65 15.97 -0.47 -14.62
C TRP A 65 15.54 0.97 -14.87
N LYS A 66 15.66 1.42 -16.12
CA LYS A 66 15.29 2.80 -16.53
C LYS A 66 13.96 2.90 -17.27
N ARG A 67 13.35 1.77 -17.62
CA ARG A 67 12.16 1.73 -18.46
C ARG A 67 11.16 0.73 -17.90
N VAL A 68 9.99 1.24 -17.52
CA VAL A 68 8.91 0.50 -16.87
C VAL A 68 7.59 0.75 -17.57
N SER A 69 6.67 -0.21 -17.50
CA SER A 69 5.27 -0.02 -17.85
C SER A 69 4.42 -0.02 -16.57
N LEU A 70 3.57 0.99 -16.41
CA LEU A 70 2.68 1.13 -15.27
C LEU A 70 1.27 0.71 -15.68
N LEU A 71 0.79 -0.42 -15.17
CA LEU A 71 -0.56 -0.92 -15.43
C LEU A 71 -1.44 -0.58 -14.24
N VAL A 72 -2.51 0.18 -14.48
CA VAL A 72 -3.34 0.78 -13.44
C VAL A 72 -4.77 0.33 -13.57
N ASP A 73 -5.33 -0.20 -12.50
CA ASP A 73 -6.78 -0.35 -12.38
C ASP A 73 -7.42 1.04 -12.20
N SER A 74 -8.17 1.43 -13.23
CA SER A 74 -8.88 2.71 -13.32
C SER A 74 -10.24 2.69 -12.63
N ASP A 75 -10.74 1.52 -12.22
CA ASP A 75 -11.97 1.41 -11.44
C ASP A 75 -11.72 1.80 -9.98
N LEU A 76 -10.50 1.58 -9.48
CA LEU A 76 -10.08 1.91 -8.13
C LEU A 76 -9.42 3.31 -8.05
N THR A 77 -10.08 4.24 -7.36
CA THR A 77 -9.57 5.62 -7.19
C THR A 77 -8.21 5.65 -6.46
N VAL A 78 -7.98 4.74 -5.52
CA VAL A 78 -6.69 4.65 -4.80
C VAL A 78 -5.55 4.29 -5.75
N MET A 79 -5.77 3.39 -6.71
CA MET A 79 -4.77 2.99 -7.71
C MET A 79 -4.46 4.13 -8.66
N SER A 80 -5.49 4.77 -9.23
CA SER A 80 -5.33 5.92 -10.12
C SER A 80 -4.61 7.10 -9.46
N THR A 81 -4.93 7.41 -8.21
CA THR A 81 -4.25 8.49 -7.48
C THR A 81 -2.83 8.12 -7.05
N THR A 82 -2.54 6.83 -6.84
CA THR A 82 -1.17 6.34 -6.59
C THR A 82 -0.35 6.37 -7.88
N ALA A 83 -0.95 6.04 -9.02
CA ALA A 83 -0.31 6.12 -10.34
C ALA A 83 0.23 7.52 -10.62
N THR A 84 -0.53 8.57 -10.30
CA THR A 84 -0.07 9.97 -10.45
C THR A 84 1.22 10.24 -9.67
N VAL A 85 1.34 9.71 -8.44
CA VAL A 85 2.54 9.88 -7.61
C VAL A 85 3.70 9.05 -8.16
N VAL A 86 3.45 7.80 -8.58
CA VAL A 86 4.46 6.95 -9.22
C VAL A 86 5.02 7.61 -10.48
N GLN A 87 4.15 8.15 -11.35
CA GLN A 87 4.53 8.81 -12.58
C GLN A 87 5.41 10.06 -12.34
N LEU A 88 5.06 10.85 -11.31
CA LEU A 88 5.87 11.99 -10.86
C LEU A 88 7.27 11.53 -10.41
N PHE A 89 7.34 10.43 -9.65
CA PHE A 89 8.59 9.86 -9.17
C PHE A 89 9.43 9.26 -10.30
N CYS A 90 8.83 8.59 -11.27
CA CYS A 90 9.54 8.16 -12.49
C CYS A 90 10.23 9.34 -13.18
N GLY A 91 9.54 10.49 -13.31
CA GLY A 91 10.13 11.71 -13.84
C GLY A 91 11.30 12.24 -13.01
N LYS A 92 11.15 12.30 -11.68
CA LYS A 92 12.22 12.72 -10.75
C LYS A 92 13.46 11.81 -10.79
N TYR A 93 13.28 10.54 -11.13
CA TYR A 93 14.35 9.53 -11.23
C TYR A 93 14.83 9.29 -12.68
N GLU A 94 14.41 10.13 -13.64
CA GLU A 94 14.79 10.03 -15.05
C GLU A 94 14.45 8.67 -15.68
N MET A 95 13.34 8.06 -15.25
CA MET A 95 12.83 6.80 -15.77
C MET A 95 11.77 7.01 -16.85
N THR A 96 11.83 6.22 -17.92
CA THR A 96 10.76 6.12 -18.91
C THR A 96 9.63 5.26 -18.33
N CYS A 97 8.44 5.84 -18.17
CA CYS A 97 7.28 5.16 -17.61
C CYS A 97 6.08 5.30 -18.56
N LEU A 98 5.69 4.19 -19.19
CA LEU A 98 4.49 4.15 -20.03
C LEU A 98 3.29 3.66 -19.21
N GLN A 99 2.30 4.53 -19.01
CA GLN A 99 1.10 4.20 -18.23
C GLN A 99 -0.01 3.64 -19.13
N HIS A 100 -0.60 2.53 -18.72
CA HIS A 100 -1.79 1.95 -19.32
C HIS A 100 -2.88 1.84 -18.26
N ASN A 101 -4.03 2.44 -18.54
CA ASN A 101 -5.20 2.35 -17.68
C ASN A 101 -6.11 1.23 -18.16
N TRP A 102 -6.54 0.39 -17.22
CA TRP A 102 -7.40 -0.75 -17.48
C TRP A 102 -8.57 -0.72 -16.51
N SER A 103 -9.76 -1.10 -16.97
CA SER A 103 -10.93 -1.29 -16.12
C SER A 103 -11.18 -2.77 -16.00
N CYS A 104 -11.00 -3.33 -14.80
CA CYS A 104 -11.18 -4.75 -14.52
C CYS A 104 -12.65 -5.16 -14.73
N PHE A 105 -13.61 -4.26 -14.52
CA PHE A 105 -15.04 -4.58 -14.58
C PHE A 105 -15.71 -4.29 -15.93
N ARG A 106 -15.16 -3.38 -16.74
CA ARG A 106 -15.88 -2.84 -17.91
C ARG A 106 -15.17 -3.06 -19.25
N CYS A 107 -14.00 -3.69 -19.25
CA CYS A 107 -13.19 -3.78 -20.46
C CYS A 107 -13.23 -5.19 -21.09
N PRO A 108 -13.59 -5.31 -22.38
CA PRO A 108 -13.45 -6.57 -23.12
C PRO A 108 -11.99 -7.05 -23.11
N SER A 109 -11.78 -8.37 -23.12
CA SER A 109 -10.44 -8.99 -23.13
C SER A 109 -9.54 -8.51 -24.28
N THR A 110 -10.14 -8.13 -25.41
CA THR A 110 -9.42 -7.57 -26.57
C THR A 110 -8.67 -6.27 -26.25
N ASN A 111 -9.16 -5.46 -25.31
CA ASN A 111 -8.51 -4.20 -24.93
C ASN A 111 -7.32 -4.45 -23.99
N LEU A 112 -7.41 -5.48 -23.15
CA LEU A 112 -6.29 -5.92 -22.31
C LEU A 112 -5.14 -6.42 -23.19
N ASP A 113 -5.42 -7.16 -24.26
CA ASP A 113 -4.39 -7.62 -25.21
C ASP A 113 -3.64 -6.48 -25.88
N VAL A 114 -4.37 -5.43 -26.28
CA VAL A 114 -3.77 -4.24 -26.89
C VAL A 114 -2.84 -3.56 -25.90
N ALA A 115 -3.31 -3.33 -24.65
CA ALA A 115 -2.50 -2.72 -23.61
C ALA A 115 -1.26 -3.56 -23.26
N LEU A 116 -1.42 -4.88 -23.10
CA LEU A 116 -0.31 -5.80 -22.82
C LEU A 116 0.68 -5.87 -23.98
N THR A 117 0.21 -5.86 -25.23
CA THR A 117 1.07 -5.86 -26.42
C THR A 117 1.85 -4.57 -26.54
N GLU A 118 1.21 -3.42 -26.30
CA GLU A 118 1.89 -2.13 -26.26
C GLU A 118 2.94 -2.09 -25.13
N ALA A 119 2.57 -2.53 -23.93
CA ALA A 119 3.48 -2.59 -22.79
C ALA A 119 4.66 -3.55 -23.04
N LYS A 120 4.42 -4.70 -23.69
CA LYS A 120 5.44 -5.66 -24.15
C LYS A 120 6.44 -5.05 -25.11
N ASN A 121 6.02 -4.14 -25.98
CA ASN A 121 6.95 -3.49 -26.92
C ASN A 121 7.84 -2.43 -26.24
N ASN A 122 7.43 -1.93 -25.08
CA ASN A 122 8.09 -0.81 -24.43
C ASN A 122 8.94 -1.20 -23.21
N ALA A 123 8.52 -2.16 -22.40
CA ALA A 123 9.19 -2.49 -21.14
C ALA A 123 9.29 -4.00 -20.89
N ARG A 124 10.11 -4.34 -19.90
CA ARG A 124 10.24 -5.69 -19.33
C ARG A 124 9.95 -5.72 -17.83
N VAL A 125 9.93 -4.56 -17.20
CA VAL A 125 9.55 -4.36 -15.80
C VAL A 125 8.20 -3.66 -15.76
N TYR A 126 7.25 -4.27 -15.07
CA TYR A 126 5.87 -3.82 -14.98
C TYR A 126 5.55 -3.45 -13.53
N LEU A 127 5.02 -2.26 -13.31
CA LEU A 127 4.47 -1.85 -12.02
C LEU A 127 2.96 -2.04 -12.09
N LEU A 128 2.41 -2.90 -11.23
CA LEU A 128 0.98 -3.22 -11.23
C LEU A 128 0.27 -2.53 -10.07
N LEU A 129 -0.59 -1.57 -10.36
CA LEU A 129 -1.47 -0.92 -9.39
C LEU A 129 -2.89 -1.43 -9.58
N MET A 130 -3.19 -2.60 -9.03
CA MET A 130 -4.48 -3.29 -9.14
C MET A 130 -4.61 -4.32 -8.00
N SER A 131 -5.80 -4.90 -7.83
CA SER A 131 -6.02 -5.93 -6.82
C SER A 131 -5.20 -7.19 -7.12
N ILE A 132 -4.83 -7.96 -6.10
CA ILE A 132 -4.07 -9.21 -6.31
C ILE A 132 -4.86 -10.25 -7.12
N GLY A 133 -6.20 -10.19 -7.07
CA GLY A 133 -7.08 -10.98 -7.93
C GLY A 133 -6.95 -10.58 -9.40
N ASP A 134 -6.94 -9.28 -9.69
CA ASP A 134 -6.77 -8.76 -11.04
C ASP A 134 -5.36 -9.02 -11.59
N VAL A 135 -4.34 -8.97 -10.73
CA VAL A 135 -2.97 -9.38 -11.08
C VAL A 135 -2.98 -10.82 -11.60
N ARG A 136 -3.66 -11.74 -10.92
CA ARG A 136 -3.74 -13.14 -11.37
C ARG A 136 -4.39 -13.25 -12.75
N SER A 137 -5.54 -12.60 -12.94
CA SER A 137 -6.24 -12.58 -14.24
C SER A 137 -5.38 -12.01 -15.36
N LEU A 138 -4.67 -10.91 -15.09
CA LEU A 138 -3.74 -10.28 -16.01
C LEU A 138 -2.58 -11.20 -16.36
N LEU A 139 -1.99 -11.88 -15.38
CA LEU A 139 -0.85 -12.77 -15.59
C LEU A 139 -1.21 -14.05 -16.36
N LEU A 140 -2.42 -14.58 -16.16
CA LEU A 140 -2.94 -15.66 -16.99
C LEU A 140 -3.03 -15.20 -18.46
N ARG A 141 -3.54 -13.99 -18.71
CA ARG A 141 -3.57 -13.46 -20.07
C ARG A 141 -2.18 -13.18 -20.63
N ALA A 142 -1.31 -12.58 -19.84
CA ALA A 142 0.09 -12.29 -20.18
C ALA A 142 0.85 -13.58 -20.55
N THR A 143 0.54 -14.71 -19.91
CA THR A 143 1.12 -16.01 -20.25
C THR A 143 0.76 -16.42 -21.68
N THR A 144 -0.51 -16.23 -22.10
CA THR A 144 -0.94 -16.51 -23.48
C THR A 144 -0.26 -15.61 -24.53
N LEU A 145 0.27 -14.46 -24.11
CA LEU A 145 1.01 -13.51 -24.95
C LEU A 145 2.54 -13.68 -24.84
N GLY A 146 3.01 -14.70 -24.12
CA GLY A 146 4.43 -14.98 -23.93
C GLY A 146 5.16 -13.93 -23.08
N MET A 147 4.46 -13.31 -22.13
CA MET A 147 5.01 -12.26 -21.25
C MET A 147 5.32 -12.76 -19.84
N THR A 148 5.44 -14.07 -19.64
CA THR A 148 5.83 -14.70 -18.37
C THR A 148 7.15 -15.47 -18.49
N GLN A 149 7.90 -15.19 -19.55
CA GLN A 149 9.27 -15.67 -19.77
C GLN A 149 10.25 -15.00 -18.79
N PRO A 150 11.48 -15.52 -18.63
CA PRO A 150 12.44 -15.02 -17.64
C PRO A 150 12.72 -13.52 -17.69
N GLU A 151 12.72 -12.93 -18.88
CA GLU A 151 13.00 -11.52 -19.09
C GLU A 151 11.91 -10.56 -18.57
N TYR A 152 10.78 -11.06 -18.08
CA TYR A 152 9.68 -10.25 -17.56
C TYR A 152 9.67 -10.22 -16.02
N LEU A 153 9.42 -9.04 -15.46
CA LEU A 153 9.25 -8.83 -14.03
C LEU A 153 8.01 -7.98 -13.74
N TYR A 154 7.16 -8.45 -12.83
CA TYR A 154 5.97 -7.75 -12.37
C TYR A 154 6.12 -7.37 -10.90
N ILE A 155 6.15 -6.08 -10.59
CA ILE A 155 6.26 -5.55 -9.23
C ILE A 155 4.87 -5.12 -8.78
N VAL A 156 4.40 -5.69 -7.67
CA VAL A 156 3.04 -5.50 -7.15
C VAL A 156 3.13 -4.91 -5.73
N PRO A 157 2.97 -3.59 -5.56
CA PRO A 157 2.79 -3.00 -4.24
C PRO A 157 1.42 -3.39 -3.66
N ASP A 158 1.45 -3.88 -2.43
CA ASP A 158 0.27 -4.28 -1.68
C ASP A 158 -0.47 -3.05 -1.11
N ILE A 159 -1.20 -2.37 -1.98
CA ILE A 159 -1.94 -1.14 -1.66
C ILE A 159 -3.24 -1.44 -0.93
N GLU A 160 -3.90 -2.55 -1.26
CA GLU A 160 -5.16 -2.96 -0.63
C GLU A 160 -4.94 -3.75 0.65
N GLY A 161 -3.70 -4.20 0.89
CA GLY A 161 -3.25 -4.90 2.08
C GLY A 161 -3.87 -6.28 2.21
N PHE A 162 -3.53 -7.20 1.32
CA PHE A 162 -3.96 -8.60 1.42
C PHE A 162 -3.21 -9.35 2.55
N GLU A 163 -3.69 -10.55 2.90
CA GLU A 163 -3.10 -11.37 3.98
C GLU A 163 -1.64 -11.76 3.65
N HIS A 164 -0.71 -11.42 4.54
CA HIS A 164 0.73 -11.74 4.36
C HIS A 164 1.10 -13.13 4.88
N THR A 165 0.19 -13.82 5.56
CA THR A 165 0.43 -15.17 6.08
C THR A 165 0.35 -16.20 4.94
N GLY A 166 1.41 -16.99 4.75
CA GLY A 166 1.46 -18.05 3.73
C GLY A 166 1.64 -17.57 2.28
N LEU A 167 1.13 -16.38 1.93
CA LEU A 167 1.25 -15.75 0.61
C LEU A 167 0.89 -16.66 -0.57
N ASP A 168 -0.22 -17.40 -0.46
CA ASP A 168 -0.80 -18.19 -1.56
C ASP A 168 -1.55 -17.30 -2.59
N VAL A 169 -0.98 -16.13 -2.90
CA VAL A 169 -1.61 -15.07 -3.73
C VAL A 169 -2.01 -15.56 -5.12
N TRP A 170 -1.28 -16.56 -5.62
CA TRP A 170 -1.51 -17.17 -6.91
C TRP A 170 -2.57 -18.26 -6.88
N ARG A 171 -3.01 -18.83 -5.75
CA ARG A 171 -3.89 -20.01 -5.74
C ARG A 171 -5.37 -19.63 -5.67
N ARG A 172 -6.24 -20.26 -6.46
CA ARG A 172 -7.71 -20.09 -6.39
C ARG A 172 -8.47 -21.42 -6.40
N ASN A 173 -7.78 -22.57 -6.38
CA ASN A 173 -8.35 -23.91 -6.48
C ASN A 173 -9.18 -24.12 -7.76
N ASP A 174 -8.71 -23.55 -8.87
CA ASP A 174 -9.31 -23.72 -10.20
C ASP A 174 -8.37 -24.45 -11.17
N SER A 175 -8.81 -24.66 -12.42
CA SER A 175 -8.02 -25.33 -13.45
C SER A 175 -6.79 -24.55 -13.95
N ASN A 176 -6.67 -23.27 -13.59
CA ASN A 176 -5.61 -22.37 -14.03
C ASN A 176 -4.49 -22.22 -12.99
N ASP A 177 -4.59 -22.87 -11.83
CA ASP A 177 -3.63 -22.74 -10.73
C ASP A 177 -2.19 -23.07 -11.11
N ASP A 178 -1.96 -24.09 -11.94
CA ASP A 178 -0.62 -24.41 -12.41
C ASP A 178 -0.03 -23.32 -13.32
N MET A 179 -0.86 -22.76 -14.21
CA MET A 179 -0.46 -21.65 -15.07
C MET A 179 -0.20 -20.39 -14.26
N ALA A 180 -1.05 -20.11 -13.27
CA ALA A 180 -0.88 -18.98 -12.37
C ALA A 180 0.40 -19.14 -11.54
N ARG A 181 0.64 -20.31 -10.95
CA ARG A 181 1.87 -20.58 -10.19
C ARG A 181 3.12 -20.31 -11.03
N GLU A 182 3.15 -20.77 -12.27
CA GLU A 182 4.27 -20.50 -13.19
C GLU A 182 4.41 -19.00 -13.48
N ALA A 183 3.31 -18.31 -13.78
CA ALA A 183 3.32 -16.88 -14.06
C ALA A 183 3.80 -16.04 -12.86
N PHE A 184 3.40 -16.42 -11.65
CA PHE A 184 3.77 -15.73 -10.41
C PHE A 184 5.26 -15.89 -10.04
N ARG A 185 6.03 -16.77 -10.71
CA ARG A 185 7.50 -16.78 -10.61
C ARG A 185 8.16 -15.48 -11.10
N ARG A 186 7.41 -14.69 -11.88
CA ARG A 186 7.80 -13.36 -12.39
C ARG A 186 7.30 -12.21 -11.51
N VAL A 187 6.65 -12.52 -10.38
CA VAL A 187 6.07 -11.51 -9.48
C VAL A 187 7.02 -11.22 -8.32
N MET A 188 7.19 -9.93 -8.05
CA MET A 188 7.79 -9.41 -6.83
C MET A 188 6.70 -8.62 -6.09
N LEU A 189 6.41 -9.03 -4.87
CA LEU A 189 5.45 -8.32 -4.02
C LEU A 189 6.20 -7.27 -3.20
N VAL A 190 5.68 -6.06 -3.14
CA VAL A 190 6.12 -5.03 -2.19
C VAL A 190 5.08 -4.96 -1.10
N LEU A 191 5.38 -5.61 0.03
CA LEU A 191 4.49 -5.70 1.17
C LEU A 191 4.63 -4.43 2.01
N ILE A 192 3.50 -3.86 2.38
CA ILE A 192 3.43 -2.73 3.30
C ILE A 192 3.00 -3.31 4.62
N LYS A 193 3.84 -3.25 5.65
CA LYS A 193 3.52 -3.82 6.94
C LYS A 193 2.27 -3.14 7.49
N THR A 194 1.30 -3.98 7.79
CA THR A 194 0.06 -3.57 8.42
C THR A 194 -0.18 -4.44 9.66
N PRO A 195 -1.11 -4.08 10.56
CA PRO A 195 -1.47 -4.97 11.66
C PRO A 195 -1.98 -6.28 11.09
N SER A 196 -1.55 -7.39 11.69
CA SER A 196 -2.11 -8.70 11.36
C SER A 196 -3.61 -8.74 11.69
N HIS A 197 -4.33 -9.67 11.08
CA HIS A 197 -5.74 -9.86 11.41
C HIS A 197 -5.95 -10.10 12.92
N ASP A 198 -5.10 -10.92 13.53
CA ASP A 198 -5.16 -11.21 14.97
C ASP A 198 -4.93 -9.97 15.83
N SER A 199 -3.94 -9.15 15.47
CA SER A 199 -3.66 -7.87 16.11
C SER A 199 -4.90 -6.98 16.07
N PHE A 200 -5.48 -6.82 14.88
CA PHE A 200 -6.68 -6.02 14.69
C PHE A 200 -7.87 -6.55 15.53
N GLN A 201 -8.08 -7.86 15.59
CA GLN A 201 -9.14 -8.46 16.41
C GLN A 201 -8.92 -8.20 17.91
N GLN A 202 -7.68 -8.24 18.39
CA GLN A 202 -7.34 -7.90 19.77
C GLN A 202 -7.60 -6.42 20.07
N MET A 203 -7.26 -5.52 19.13
CA MET A 203 -7.59 -4.10 19.24
C MET A 203 -9.11 -3.89 19.31
N LEU A 204 -9.89 -4.56 18.45
CA LEU A 204 -11.35 -4.52 18.52
C LEU A 204 -11.89 -5.04 19.84
N HIS A 205 -11.36 -6.14 20.35
CA HIS A 205 -11.74 -6.70 21.64
C HIS A 205 -11.53 -5.70 22.77
N ARG A 206 -10.34 -5.10 22.82
CA ARG A 206 -9.99 -4.07 23.80
C ARG A 206 -10.89 -2.84 23.71
N LEU A 207 -11.21 -2.38 22.49
CA LEU A 207 -12.13 -1.27 22.29
C LEU A 207 -13.53 -1.60 22.79
N ASN A 208 -14.04 -2.81 22.52
CA ASN A 208 -15.34 -3.25 23.04
C ASN A 208 -15.34 -3.36 24.57
N GLU A 209 -14.28 -3.88 25.17
CA GLU A 209 -14.14 -3.92 26.63
C GLU A 209 -14.20 -2.53 27.25
N LEU A 210 -13.49 -1.56 26.66
CA LEU A 210 -13.45 -0.19 27.16
C LEU A 210 -14.78 0.56 26.98
N MET A 211 -15.47 0.33 25.86
CA MET A 211 -16.72 1.05 25.54
C MET A 211 -17.96 0.42 26.18
N PHE A 212 -18.03 -0.90 26.23
CA PHE A 212 -19.24 -1.64 26.59
C PHE A 212 -19.08 -2.55 27.81
N GLY A 213 -17.88 -2.59 28.40
CA GLY A 213 -17.60 -3.40 29.59
C GLY A 213 -17.65 -4.91 29.34
N ASN A 214 -17.60 -5.34 28.08
CA ASN A 214 -17.62 -6.74 27.71
C ASN A 214 -16.59 -7.09 26.62
N LYS A 215 -16.24 -8.36 26.59
CA LYS A 215 -15.25 -8.96 25.69
C LYS A 215 -15.81 -9.32 24.30
N THR A 216 -17.04 -8.91 24.00
CA THR A 216 -17.67 -9.29 22.73
C THR A 216 -17.25 -8.36 21.62
N SER A 217 -16.84 -8.88 20.46
CA SER A 217 -16.58 -8.08 19.25
C SER A 217 -17.86 -7.60 18.55
N SER A 218 -19.03 -7.96 19.07
CA SER A 218 -20.35 -7.79 18.42
C SER A 218 -20.80 -6.36 18.16
N TYR A 219 -20.26 -5.36 18.87
CA TYR A 219 -20.63 -3.95 18.68
C TYR A 219 -19.67 -3.21 17.73
N VAL A 220 -18.52 -3.82 17.44
CA VAL A 220 -17.59 -3.41 16.39
C VAL A 220 -17.38 -4.59 15.45
N THR A 221 -18.47 -5.20 14.99
CA THR A 221 -18.41 -6.10 13.84
C THR A 221 -18.28 -5.23 12.60
N ALA A 222 -17.13 -5.30 11.94
CA ALA A 222 -17.02 -4.89 10.54
C ALA A 222 -17.74 -5.93 9.66
N THR A 223 -19.04 -6.08 9.83
CA THR A 223 -19.89 -6.88 8.95
C THR A 223 -20.62 -5.91 8.04
N TYR A 224 -20.03 -5.72 6.86
CA TYR A 224 -20.55 -4.89 5.78
C TYR A 224 -21.64 -5.66 5.02
N ASN A 225 -22.75 -5.97 5.68
CA ASN A 225 -23.88 -6.64 5.01
C ASN A 225 -24.79 -5.65 4.26
N ASP A 226 -24.41 -4.37 4.14
CA ASP A 226 -25.23 -3.40 3.40
C ASP A 226 -24.93 -3.34 1.90
N GLU A 227 -23.89 -4.03 1.39
CA GLU A 227 -23.73 -4.30 -0.05
C GLU A 227 -23.12 -5.70 -0.26
N GLU A 228 -23.90 -6.76 0.01
CA GLU A 228 -23.61 -8.08 -0.57
C GLU A 228 -23.73 -7.97 -2.10
N ILE A 229 -22.61 -7.78 -2.79
CA ILE A 229 -22.53 -8.11 -4.21
C ILE A 229 -22.49 -9.64 -4.27
N GLU A 230 -23.65 -10.26 -4.51
CA GLU A 230 -23.75 -11.69 -4.80
C GLU A 230 -22.69 -12.10 -5.84
N GLY A 231 -21.75 -12.96 -5.43
CA GLY A 231 -20.71 -13.51 -6.30
C GLY A 231 -19.30 -12.94 -6.11
N SER A 232 -19.09 -11.98 -5.20
CA SER A 232 -17.74 -11.57 -4.80
C SER A 232 -17.24 -12.47 -3.65
N ASP A 233 -16.32 -13.38 -3.94
CA ASP A 233 -15.59 -14.19 -2.96
C ASP A 233 -14.53 -13.35 -2.19
N THR A 234 -14.61 -12.02 -2.30
CA THR A 234 -13.65 -11.08 -1.71
C THR A 234 -14.14 -10.60 -0.36
N THR A 235 -13.53 -11.14 0.68
CA THR A 235 -13.54 -10.55 2.01
C THR A 235 -12.84 -9.18 1.95
N GLU A 236 -13.57 -8.10 1.66
CA GLU A 236 -13.10 -6.69 1.77
C GLU A 236 -12.80 -6.26 3.23
N THR A 237 -12.50 -7.23 4.10
CA THR A 237 -12.26 -7.03 5.52
C THR A 237 -10.94 -6.28 5.76
N SER A 238 -9.92 -6.46 4.91
CA SER A 238 -8.59 -5.87 5.16
C SER A 238 -8.54 -4.35 4.95
N ALA A 239 -9.12 -3.82 3.87
CA ALA A 239 -9.15 -2.37 3.60
C ALA A 239 -9.83 -1.58 4.72
N GLN A 240 -10.93 -2.12 5.26
CA GLN A 240 -11.66 -1.53 6.38
C GLN A 240 -10.86 -1.61 7.69
N GLN A 241 -10.18 -2.73 7.92
CA GLN A 241 -9.25 -2.89 9.05
C GLN A 241 -8.17 -1.82 9.05
N TYR A 242 -7.63 -1.45 7.89
CA TYR A 242 -6.62 -0.39 7.79
C TYR A 242 -7.15 0.98 8.15
N ILE A 243 -8.36 1.32 7.71
CA ILE A 243 -8.96 2.61 8.03
C ILE A 243 -9.25 2.70 9.53
N LEU A 244 -9.85 1.67 10.11
CA LEU A 244 -10.17 1.61 11.54
C LEU A 244 -8.91 1.67 12.40
N ASN A 245 -7.87 0.92 12.05
CA ASN A 245 -6.57 1.02 12.71
C ASN A 245 -5.98 2.44 12.56
N GLY A 246 -6.11 3.07 11.40
CA GLY A 246 -5.72 4.46 11.20
C GLY A 246 -6.37 5.40 12.21
N TYR A 247 -7.69 5.29 12.42
CA TYR A 247 -8.42 6.08 13.41
C TYR A 247 -7.98 5.78 14.84
N TYR A 248 -7.82 4.49 15.19
CA TYR A 248 -7.31 4.09 16.50
C TYR A 248 -5.96 4.75 16.81
N ASN A 249 -5.02 4.70 15.86
CA ASN A 249 -3.72 5.35 15.98
C ASN A 249 -3.83 6.87 16.15
N CYS A 250 -4.80 7.53 15.49
CA CYS A 250 -5.05 8.95 15.68
C CYS A 250 -5.44 9.29 17.12
N PHE A 251 -6.34 8.51 17.73
CA PHE A 251 -6.74 8.71 19.12
C PHE A 251 -5.59 8.46 20.10
N LEU A 252 -4.84 7.37 19.90
CA LEU A 252 -3.67 7.04 20.70
C LEU A 252 -2.65 8.20 20.68
N VAL A 253 -2.30 8.68 19.49
CA VAL A 253 -1.36 9.79 19.30
C VAL A 253 -1.88 11.07 19.93
N TYR A 254 -3.16 11.39 19.71
CA TYR A 254 -3.82 12.57 20.28
C TYR A 254 -3.77 12.57 21.80
N LEU A 255 -4.24 11.49 22.45
CA LEU A 255 -4.30 11.39 23.90
C LEU A 255 -2.91 11.47 24.54
N THR A 256 -1.93 10.83 23.89
CA THR A 256 -0.52 10.90 24.32
C THR A 256 -0.01 12.34 24.26
N ALA A 257 -0.25 13.04 23.15
CA ALA A 257 0.17 14.43 22.99
C ALA A 257 -0.60 15.41 23.91
N VAL A 258 -1.87 15.15 24.20
CA VAL A 258 -2.67 15.90 25.19
C VAL A 258 -2.06 15.78 26.58
N ASN A 259 -1.77 14.55 27.02
CA ASN A 259 -1.16 14.33 28.32
C ASN A 259 0.17 15.07 28.45
N ASP A 260 1.05 14.97 27.45
CA ASP A 260 2.35 15.66 27.44
C ASP A 260 2.22 17.19 27.34
N THR A 261 1.17 17.69 26.69
CA THR A 261 0.91 19.12 26.60
C THR A 261 0.45 19.67 27.95
N LEU A 262 -0.55 19.04 28.57
CA LEU A 262 -1.13 19.50 29.83
C LEU A 262 -0.16 19.36 31.01
N THR A 263 0.61 18.27 31.07
CA THR A 263 1.62 18.04 32.13
C THR A 263 2.72 19.11 32.15
N HIS A 264 3.03 19.70 30.99
CA HIS A 264 4.03 20.78 30.86
C HIS A 264 3.39 22.17 30.81
N GLY A 265 2.11 22.31 31.19
CA GLY A 265 1.41 23.60 31.25
C GLY A 265 1.11 24.25 29.90
N GLY A 266 1.13 23.47 28.80
CA GLY A 266 0.81 23.95 27.46
C GLY A 266 -0.70 24.00 27.16
N ASP A 267 -1.06 24.65 26.05
CA ASP A 267 -2.44 24.72 25.56
C ASP A 267 -2.66 23.71 24.42
N ILE A 268 -3.64 22.82 24.57
CA ILE A 268 -4.03 21.85 23.54
C ILE A 268 -4.72 22.51 22.33
N ARG A 269 -5.13 23.78 22.46
CA ARG A 269 -5.67 24.62 21.38
C ARG A 269 -4.59 25.40 20.65
N ASP A 270 -3.32 25.25 21.03
CA ASP A 270 -2.21 25.74 20.21
C ASP A 270 -1.78 24.67 19.21
N GLY A 271 -2.53 24.55 18.12
CA GLY A 271 -2.43 23.44 17.17
C GLY A 271 -1.04 23.27 16.56
N GLN A 272 -0.34 24.36 16.25
CA GLN A 272 1.01 24.28 15.69
C GLN A 272 2.02 23.75 16.70
N THR A 273 1.98 24.23 17.95
CA THR A 273 2.86 23.74 19.02
C THR A 273 2.48 22.32 19.42
N PHE A 274 1.20 22.01 19.46
CA PHE A 274 0.66 20.69 19.79
C PHE A 274 1.12 19.63 18.78
N ILE A 275 0.98 19.87 17.48
CA ILE A 275 1.38 18.91 16.44
C ILE A 275 2.88 18.64 16.48
N LYS A 276 3.72 19.64 16.77
CA LYS A 276 5.17 19.42 16.90
C LYS A 276 5.55 18.46 18.03
N LYS A 277 4.72 18.32 19.08
CA LYS A 277 4.93 17.32 20.15
C LYS A 277 4.66 15.88 19.68
N ILE A 278 4.02 15.70 18.53
CA ILE A 278 3.76 14.39 17.93
C ILE A 278 4.98 13.89 17.14
N PHE A 279 5.82 14.80 16.65
CA PHE A 279 6.91 14.49 15.74
C PHE A 279 8.10 13.85 16.46
N ASN A 280 8.95 13.19 15.68
CA ASN A 280 10.18 12.54 16.13
C ASN A 280 9.96 11.59 17.33
N ARG A 281 8.91 10.77 17.25
CA ARG A 281 8.48 9.92 18.35
C ARG A 281 8.04 8.55 17.88
N THR A 282 8.31 7.54 18.71
CA THR A 282 7.76 6.20 18.57
C THR A 282 6.54 6.03 19.47
N TYR A 283 5.47 5.47 18.92
CA TYR A 283 4.22 5.18 19.59
C TYR A 283 4.02 3.67 19.70
N LEU A 284 3.69 3.21 20.91
CA LEU A 284 3.42 1.81 21.20
C LEU A 284 1.93 1.53 21.07
N VAL A 285 1.58 0.54 20.27
CA VAL A 285 0.19 0.15 19.95
C VAL A 285 -0.14 -1.18 20.65
N GLY A 286 0.07 -1.24 21.97
CA GLY A 286 -0.11 -2.49 22.74
C GLY A 286 0.71 -3.65 22.15
N ASP A 287 0.08 -4.82 22.02
CA ASP A 287 0.70 -6.03 21.47
C ASP A 287 0.84 -6.00 19.93
N GLU A 288 0.26 -4.98 19.26
CA GLU A 288 0.34 -4.77 17.80
C GLU A 288 1.72 -4.27 17.33
N GLY A 289 2.57 -3.86 18.28
CA GLY A 289 3.91 -3.36 18.05
C GLY A 289 4.02 -1.84 18.16
N GLU A 290 4.85 -1.24 17.32
CA GLU A 290 5.14 0.19 17.35
C GLU A 290 5.13 0.82 15.96
N PHE A 291 4.89 2.12 15.91
CA PHE A 291 5.15 2.93 14.73
C PHE A 291 5.84 4.23 15.11
N LYS A 292 6.60 4.79 14.16
CA LYS A 292 7.36 6.01 14.35
C LYS A 292 6.80 7.14 13.50
N ILE A 293 6.84 8.36 14.04
CA ILE A 293 6.63 9.60 13.30
C ILE A 293 7.98 10.31 13.21
N THR A 294 8.37 10.70 11.99
CA THR A 294 9.67 11.37 11.74
C THR A 294 9.68 12.80 12.27
N ALA A 295 10.86 13.45 12.23
CA ALA A 295 10.98 14.85 12.61
C ALA A 295 10.20 15.80 11.68
N GLU A 296 9.94 15.37 10.45
CA GLU A 296 9.16 16.08 9.43
C GLU A 296 7.66 15.79 9.54
N GLY A 297 7.21 15.05 10.56
CA GLY A 297 5.79 14.78 10.79
C GLY A 297 5.18 13.70 9.91
N ASN A 298 6.00 12.82 9.34
CA ASN A 298 5.53 11.71 8.51
C ASN A 298 5.54 10.41 9.30
N ARG A 299 4.48 9.60 9.17
CA ARG A 299 4.52 8.21 9.67
C ARG A 299 5.55 7.43 8.85
N VAL A 300 6.44 6.71 9.54
CA VAL A 300 7.37 5.78 8.91
C VAL A 300 6.56 4.58 8.38
N VAL A 301 6.81 4.23 7.12
CA VAL A 301 6.18 3.08 6.48
C VAL A 301 7.18 1.93 6.43
N ASP A 302 6.83 0.86 7.13
CA ASP A 302 7.59 -0.39 7.11
C ASP A 302 7.22 -1.16 5.82
N MET A 303 8.20 -1.35 4.93
CA MET A 303 8.01 -2.10 3.69
C MET A 303 8.97 -3.29 3.62
N ALA A 304 8.49 -4.39 3.07
CA ALA A 304 9.29 -5.57 2.77
C ALA A 304 9.08 -5.98 1.31
N VAL A 305 10.00 -6.80 0.80
CA VAL A 305 9.80 -7.48 -0.48
C VAL A 305 9.43 -8.92 -0.17
N ALA A 306 8.53 -9.49 -0.95
CA ALA A 306 8.29 -10.92 -0.97
C ALA A 306 8.44 -11.49 -2.37
N ASP A 307 8.96 -12.71 -2.42
CA ASP A 307 9.40 -13.34 -3.65
C ASP A 307 9.21 -14.86 -3.56
N MET A 308 8.97 -15.49 -4.71
CA MET A 308 8.78 -16.94 -4.78
C MET A 308 10.11 -17.66 -4.66
N VAL A 309 10.31 -18.36 -3.54
CA VAL A 309 11.55 -19.10 -3.24
C VAL A 309 11.43 -20.58 -3.57
N ASP A 310 10.24 -21.16 -3.44
CA ASP A 310 9.94 -22.51 -3.92
C ASP A 310 9.02 -22.41 -5.12
N GLU A 311 9.62 -22.53 -6.30
CA GLU A 311 8.92 -22.44 -7.58
C GLU A 311 8.04 -23.67 -7.87
N VAL A 312 8.27 -24.80 -7.19
CA VAL A 312 7.48 -26.03 -7.33
C VAL A 312 6.21 -25.92 -6.50
N LEU A 313 6.35 -25.53 -5.23
CA LEU A 313 5.22 -25.35 -4.31
C LEU A 313 4.52 -24.00 -4.45
N GLY A 314 5.16 -23.02 -5.12
CA GLY A 314 4.66 -21.66 -5.27
C GLY A 314 4.78 -20.83 -3.98
N GLN A 315 5.72 -21.15 -3.09
CA GLN A 315 5.84 -20.48 -1.79
C GLN A 315 6.62 -19.18 -1.90
N PHE A 316 6.02 -18.11 -1.39
CA PHE A 316 6.68 -16.82 -1.24
C PHE A 316 7.33 -16.71 0.14
N GLN A 317 8.52 -16.12 0.19
CA GLN A 317 9.17 -15.72 1.43
C GLN A 317 9.21 -14.21 1.51
N VAL A 318 9.18 -13.67 2.74
CA VAL A 318 9.37 -12.24 3.03
C VAL A 318 10.79 -12.00 3.48
N GLY A 319 11.41 -10.90 3.05
CA GLY A 319 12.78 -10.57 3.40
C GLY A 319 13.12 -9.12 3.08
N PRO A 320 14.17 -8.58 3.72
CA PRO A 320 14.65 -7.25 3.39
C PRO A 320 15.19 -7.21 1.95
N MET A 321 15.06 -6.05 1.31
CA MET A 321 15.51 -5.84 -0.09
C MET A 321 16.99 -6.19 -0.29
N GLU A 322 17.81 -6.16 0.75
CA GLU A 322 19.25 -6.45 0.68
C GLU A 322 19.53 -7.95 0.58
N THR A 323 18.80 -8.78 1.32
CA THR A 323 19.05 -10.23 1.41
C THR A 323 18.31 -11.04 0.36
N MET A 324 17.16 -10.53 -0.13
CA MET A 324 16.35 -11.21 -1.15
C MET A 324 17.04 -11.32 -2.52
N PHE A 325 18.07 -10.51 -2.76
CA PHE A 325 18.75 -10.44 -4.05
C PHE A 325 20.22 -10.89 -4.00
N SER A 326 20.73 -11.27 -2.82
CA SER A 326 22.05 -11.91 -2.67
C SER A 326 21.99 -13.45 -2.79
N GLY A 327 20.80 -14.02 -2.91
CA GLY A 327 20.59 -15.45 -3.15
C GLY A 327 20.81 -15.80 -4.62
N HIS A 328 21.61 -16.84 -4.86
CA HIS A 328 22.17 -17.29 -6.14
C HIS A 328 21.16 -17.72 -7.24
N SER A 329 19.90 -17.26 -7.24
CA SER A 329 18.88 -17.62 -8.25
C SER A 329 18.36 -16.47 -9.11
N LYS A 330 18.80 -15.22 -8.88
CA LYS A 330 18.24 -14.05 -9.59
C LYS A 330 19.20 -13.15 -10.37
N GLU A 331 20.52 -13.31 -10.23
CA GLU A 331 21.46 -12.73 -11.21
C GLU A 331 21.20 -13.28 -12.64
N ASN A 332 20.56 -14.45 -12.75
CA ASN A 332 20.18 -15.08 -14.02
C ASN A 332 18.73 -14.80 -14.48
N LYS A 333 17.88 -14.06 -13.73
CA LYS A 333 16.49 -13.79 -14.17
C LYS A 333 16.40 -12.63 -15.16
N LEU A 334 17.37 -11.73 -15.17
CA LEU A 334 17.57 -10.77 -16.26
C LEU A 334 19.01 -10.96 -16.72
N ASP A 335 19.24 -11.88 -17.66
CA ASP A 335 20.54 -12.00 -18.33
C ASP A 335 20.89 -10.60 -18.87
N TYR A 336 21.90 -10.00 -18.23
CA TYR A 336 22.38 -8.65 -18.51
C TYR A 336 22.88 -8.48 -19.96
N GLU A 337 22.98 -9.57 -20.72
CA GLU A 337 23.38 -9.57 -22.13
C GLU A 337 22.24 -9.27 -23.12
N CYS A 338 20.97 -9.30 -22.68
CA CYS A 338 19.81 -9.14 -23.60
C CYS A 338 19.15 -7.75 -23.58
N ILE A 339 19.72 -6.76 -22.87
CA ILE A 339 19.19 -5.39 -22.78
C ILE A 339 20.30 -4.35 -23.00
N MET A 340 20.97 -4.46 -24.14
CA MET A 340 21.74 -3.36 -24.77
C MET A 340 21.06 -2.95 -26.06
#